data_AF-A0A972UYI9-F1
#
_entry.id   AF-A0A972UYI9-F1
#
_cell.length_a   1.000
_cell.length_b   1.000
_cell.length_c   1.000
_cell.angle_alpha   90.00
_cell.angle_beta   90.00
_cell.angle_gamma   90.00
#
_symmetry.space_group_name_H-M   'P 1'
#
loop_
_entity.id
_entity.type
_entity.pdbx_description
1 polymer ?
#
loop_
_entity_poly.entity_id
_entity_poly.type
_entity_poly.pdbx_seq_one_letter_code
_entity_poly.pdbx_strand_id
1 'polypeptide(L)'
;IGLYLFNNYLKTGYLTGMLRNTPREVPVADYIFSLIKTIATELNFLSNNPGLSGLAFLLLEAVIFAALIYRNREIIFDKANYISDKNIHSLSLVFLLVGISYYLIIIFIYGMLQITALGYRELAPGTLLIFIALINYIEIRTHKNVFTVFRRALISLSVLSWLATVPVKTYIKYGGASYHATVDDVSKKYSIVPPNSIVVFGINHLRYLRTDIELRRPYSSNKPEERESWSNFIDRIQQNNTADKDIYLVIPPEKFYSDTFDSSVASEVEKHLQEPGGFIKLN
;
A
#
# COMPACT_ATOMS: atom_id res chain seq x y z
N ILE A 1 -12.10 -18.75 7.02
CA ILE A 1 -11.63 -18.43 5.64
C ILE A 1 -12.56 -19.01 4.56
N GLY A 2 -12.93 -20.29 4.58
CA GLY A 2 -13.82 -20.87 3.54
C GLY A 2 -15.15 -20.15 3.36
N LEU A 3 -15.90 -19.88 4.44
CA LEU A 3 -17.16 -19.13 4.39
C LEU A 3 -17.01 -17.72 3.80
N TYR A 4 -15.89 -17.05 4.10
CA TYR A 4 -15.60 -15.72 3.56
C TYR A 4 -15.34 -15.76 2.05
N LEU A 5 -14.51 -16.71 1.60
CA LEU A 5 -14.23 -16.90 0.17
C LEU A 5 -15.48 -17.31 -0.61
N PHE A 6 -16.33 -18.16 -0.02
CA PHE A 6 -17.60 -18.55 -0.61
C PHE A 6 -18.58 -17.38 -0.69
N ASN A 7 -18.69 -16.56 0.36
CA ASN A 7 -19.50 -15.34 0.32
C ASN A 7 -19.00 -14.33 -0.73
N ASN A 8 -17.69 -14.20 -0.92
CA ASN A 8 -17.16 -13.39 -2.02
C ASN A 8 -17.57 -13.95 -3.37
N TYR A 9 -17.42 -15.27 -3.57
CA TYR A 9 -17.80 -15.92 -4.81
C TYR A 9 -19.29 -15.72 -5.15
N LEU A 10 -20.19 -15.85 -4.16
CA LEU A 10 -21.62 -15.58 -4.36
C LEU A 10 -21.90 -14.12 -4.77
N LYS A 11 -21.13 -13.16 -4.24
CA LYS A 11 -21.36 -11.73 -4.49
C LYS A 11 -20.70 -11.21 -5.77
N THR A 12 -19.55 -11.78 -6.15
CA THR A 12 -18.68 -11.19 -7.19
C THR A 12 -18.32 -12.16 -8.30
N GLY A 13 -18.65 -13.45 -8.17
CA GLY A 13 -18.22 -14.50 -9.10
C GLY A 13 -16.77 -14.96 -8.92
N TYR A 14 -16.00 -14.38 -7.97
CA TYR A 14 -14.62 -14.80 -7.69
C TYR A 14 -14.37 -15.00 -6.18
N LEU A 15 -13.57 -16.01 -5.84
CA LEU A 15 -13.21 -16.35 -4.46
C LEU A 15 -12.51 -15.20 -3.72
N THR A 16 -11.71 -14.40 -4.44
CA THR A 16 -10.89 -13.32 -3.88
C THR A 16 -11.56 -11.94 -3.95
N GLY A 17 -12.84 -11.88 -4.32
CA GLY A 17 -13.62 -10.63 -4.41
C GLY A 17 -13.82 -10.17 -5.86
N MET A 18 -13.93 -8.86 -6.10
CA MET A 18 -14.10 -8.37 -7.47
C MET A 18 -12.79 -8.44 -8.26
N LEU A 19 -12.90 -8.59 -9.59
CA LEU A 19 -11.77 -8.51 -10.50
C LEU A 19 -11.02 -7.19 -10.25
N ARG A 20 -9.75 -7.29 -9.86
CA ARG A 20 -8.88 -6.11 -9.75
C ARG A 20 -8.60 -5.59 -11.16
N ASN A 21 -8.29 -4.31 -11.28
CA ASN A 21 -7.88 -3.73 -12.57
C ASN A 21 -6.78 -4.62 -13.17
N THR A 22 -6.85 -4.84 -14.49
CA THR A 22 -5.89 -5.68 -15.19
C THR A 22 -4.48 -5.20 -14.87
N PRO A 23 -3.62 -6.07 -14.33
CA PRO A 23 -2.25 -5.70 -14.03
C PRO A 23 -1.53 -5.30 -15.31
N ARG A 24 -0.61 -4.34 -15.17
CA ARG A 24 0.15 -3.80 -16.29
C ARG A 24 1.59 -4.27 -16.15
N GLU A 25 2.16 -4.74 -17.25
CA GLU A 25 3.58 -5.08 -17.31
C GLU A 25 4.44 -3.89 -16.88
N VAL A 26 5.35 -4.13 -15.93
CA VAL A 26 6.26 -3.12 -15.39
C VAL A 26 7.66 -3.37 -15.94
N PRO A 27 8.33 -2.37 -16.55
CA PRO A 27 9.72 -2.49 -16.98
C PRO A 27 10.64 -2.92 -15.84
N VAL A 28 11.67 -3.72 -16.14
CA VAL A 28 12.62 -4.25 -15.14
C VAL A 28 13.28 -3.14 -14.32
N ALA A 29 13.61 -2.00 -14.94
CA ALA A 29 14.20 -0.86 -14.23
C ALA A 29 13.22 -0.26 -13.19
N ASP A 30 11.95 -0.09 -13.57
CA ASP A 30 10.90 0.42 -12.69
C ASP A 30 10.61 -0.57 -11.55
N TYR A 31 10.70 -1.88 -11.82
CA TYR A 31 10.63 -2.93 -10.81
C TYR A 31 11.76 -2.84 -9.78
N ILE A 32 13.01 -2.75 -10.22
CA ILE A 32 14.18 -2.63 -9.33
C ILE A 32 14.08 -1.36 -8.48
N PHE A 33 13.71 -0.24 -9.10
CA PHE A 33 13.52 1.03 -8.37
C PHE A 33 12.41 0.91 -7.32
N SER A 34 11.27 0.30 -7.68
CA SER A 34 10.20 0.02 -6.73
C SER A 34 10.65 -0.88 -5.59
N LEU A 35 11.44 -1.91 -5.88
CA LEU A 35 11.98 -2.81 -4.86
C LEU A 35 12.81 -2.02 -3.85
N ILE A 36 13.84 -1.28 -4.30
CA ILE A 36 14.70 -0.46 -3.44
C ILE A 36 13.88 0.50 -2.58
N LYS A 37 12.91 1.19 -3.21
CA LYS A 37 12.01 2.12 -2.53
C LYS A 37 11.17 1.44 -1.45
N THR A 38 10.70 0.22 -1.73
CA THR A 38 9.93 -0.58 -0.78
C THR A 38 10.82 -1.04 0.38
N ILE A 39 12.04 -1.54 0.13
CA ILE A 39 12.99 -1.91 1.20
C ILE A 39 13.26 -0.70 2.11
N ALA A 40 13.54 0.46 1.52
CA ALA A 40 13.80 1.69 2.27
C ALA A 40 12.59 2.13 3.11
N THR A 41 11.37 1.88 2.63
CA THR A 41 10.13 2.19 3.37
C THR A 41 9.93 1.23 4.54
N GLU A 42 10.27 -0.05 4.38
CA GLU A 42 10.17 -1.03 5.47
C GLU A 42 11.19 -0.80 6.59
N LEU A 43 12.37 -0.29 6.24
CA LEU A 43 13.41 0.06 7.21
C LEU A 43 13.12 1.37 7.96
N ASN A 44 12.17 2.16 7.49
CA ASN A 44 11.81 3.45 8.06
C ASN A 44 10.67 3.29 9.05
N PHE A 45 10.99 3.27 10.35
CA PHE A 45 9.98 3.08 11.38
C PHE A 45 9.07 4.31 11.53
N LEU A 46 9.58 5.51 11.38
CA LEU A 46 8.88 6.78 11.65
C LEU A 46 8.00 7.22 10.47
N SER A 47 8.28 6.77 9.25
CA SER A 47 7.55 7.18 8.07
C SER A 47 7.36 6.06 7.05
N ASN A 48 6.10 5.80 6.71
CA ASN A 48 5.71 4.98 5.56
C ASN A 48 5.68 5.74 4.22
N ASN A 49 6.22 6.96 4.17
CA ASN A 49 6.28 7.75 2.95
C ASN A 49 7.67 7.62 2.31
N PRO A 50 7.79 7.10 1.08
CA PRO A 50 9.08 6.94 0.40
C PRO A 50 9.64 8.23 -0.24
N GLY A 51 9.04 9.40 0.02
CA GLY A 51 9.54 10.70 -0.47
C GLY A 51 10.73 11.25 0.32
N LEU A 52 11.12 12.50 0.03
CA LEU A 52 12.23 13.20 0.71
C LEU A 52 12.08 13.24 2.24
N SER A 53 10.86 13.44 2.74
CA SER A 53 10.57 13.40 4.18
C SER A 53 10.85 12.01 4.77
N GLY A 54 10.54 10.94 4.04
CA GLY A 54 10.91 9.58 4.40
C GLY A 54 12.41 9.40 4.54
N LEU A 55 13.18 9.80 3.52
CA LEU A 55 14.63 9.73 3.57
C LEU A 55 15.21 10.47 4.78
N ALA A 56 14.68 11.66 5.12
CA ALA A 56 15.11 12.39 6.30
C ALA A 56 14.85 11.61 7.61
N PHE A 57 13.69 10.97 7.75
CA PHE A 57 13.38 10.12 8.91
C PHE A 57 14.27 8.88 8.97
N LEU A 58 14.52 8.22 7.84
CA LEU A 58 15.42 7.06 7.77
C LEU A 58 16.85 7.44 8.20
N LEU A 59 17.35 8.59 7.75
CA LEU A 59 18.66 9.10 8.16
C LEU A 59 18.68 9.44 9.66
N LEU A 60 17.63 10.05 10.19
CA LEU A 60 17.51 10.35 11.62
C LEU A 60 17.54 9.07 12.46
N GLU A 61 16.81 8.03 12.07
CA GLU A 61 16.83 6.71 12.71
C GLU A 61 18.23 6.09 12.65
N ALA A 62 18.87 6.11 11.48
CA ALA A 62 20.22 5.60 11.31
C ALA A 62 21.22 6.31 12.24
N VAL A 63 21.10 7.64 12.39
CA VAL A 63 21.92 8.43 13.33
C VAL A 63 21.64 8.03 14.79
N ILE A 64 20.38 7.85 15.18
CA ILE A 64 20.02 7.41 16.54
C ILE A 64 20.61 6.02 16.83
N PHE A 65 20.44 5.07 15.93
CA PHE A 65 21.01 3.73 16.09
C PHE A 65 22.54 3.73 16.08
N ALA A 66 23.17 4.49 15.18
CA ALA A 66 24.62 4.62 15.12
C ALA A 66 25.18 5.24 16.41
N ALA A 67 24.53 6.28 16.95
CA ALA A 67 24.91 6.89 18.22
C ALA A 67 24.77 5.92 19.40
N LEU A 68 23.69 5.12 19.43
CA LEU A 68 23.50 4.07 20.45
C LEU A 68 24.58 2.99 20.36
N ILE A 69 24.91 2.52 19.15
CA ILE A 69 25.96 1.52 18.93
C ILE A 69 27.32 2.11 19.32
N TYR A 70 27.66 3.31 18.85
CA TYR A 70 28.93 3.97 19.13
C TYR A 70 29.15 4.17 20.63
N ARG A 71 28.13 4.67 21.34
CA ARG A 71 28.17 4.90 22.79
C ARG A 71 28.39 3.61 23.59
N ASN A 72 27.87 2.48 23.10
CA ASN A 72 27.93 1.20 23.80
C ASN A 72 28.90 0.21 23.15
N ARG A 73 29.78 0.67 22.24
CA ARG A 73 30.63 -0.20 21.41
C ARG A 73 31.51 -1.14 22.23
N GLU A 74 32.05 -0.67 23.35
CA GLU A 74 32.95 -1.46 24.21
C GLU A 74 32.19 -2.62 24.83
N ILE A 75 30.92 -2.44 25.20
CA ILE A 75 30.08 -3.48 25.79
C ILE A 75 29.52 -4.42 24.72
N ILE A 76 29.22 -3.91 23.53
CA ILE A 76 28.66 -4.68 22.40
C ILE A 76 29.72 -5.59 21.77
N PHE A 77 30.97 -5.12 21.66
CA PHE A 77 32.05 -5.84 20.99
C PHE A 77 33.02 -6.55 21.95
N ASP A 78 32.78 -6.47 23.26
CA ASP A 78 33.57 -7.23 24.23
C ASP A 78 33.26 -8.73 24.14
N LYS A 79 34.30 -9.50 23.77
CA LYS A 79 34.24 -10.96 23.62
C LYS A 79 34.12 -11.70 24.95
N ALA A 80 34.41 -11.06 26.09
CA ALA A 80 34.40 -11.70 27.40
C ALA A 80 32.98 -11.96 27.93
N ASN A 81 32.00 -11.14 27.53
CA ASN A 81 30.61 -11.21 28.00
C ASN A 81 29.71 -12.13 27.16
N TYR A 82 30.33 -13.06 26.44
CA TYR A 82 29.66 -13.90 25.47
C TYR A 82 28.88 -15.03 26.14
N ILE A 83 27.56 -14.86 26.30
CA ILE A 83 26.69 -15.95 26.77
C ILE A 83 26.54 -16.95 25.62
N SER A 84 27.42 -17.96 25.61
CA SER A 84 27.45 -19.03 24.61
C SER A 84 26.37 -20.08 24.89
N ASP A 85 25.10 -19.71 24.84
CA ASP A 85 24.02 -20.70 24.78
C ASP A 85 23.75 -21.08 23.31
N LYS A 86 24.23 -22.26 22.90
CA LYS A 86 24.14 -22.76 21.52
C LYS A 86 22.70 -22.87 21.01
N ASN A 87 21.72 -23.09 21.89
CA ASN A 87 20.34 -23.31 21.48
C ASN A 87 19.63 -22.01 21.06
N ILE A 88 19.94 -20.89 21.70
CA ILE A 88 19.31 -19.59 21.37
C ILE A 88 19.82 -19.07 20.02
N HIS A 89 21.09 -19.35 19.69
CA HIS A 89 21.64 -19.06 18.36
C HIS A 89 20.94 -19.81 17.21
N SER A 90 20.38 -20.99 17.47
CA SER A 90 19.63 -21.74 16.46
C SER A 90 18.35 -21.04 16.04
N LEU A 91 17.62 -20.43 16.98
CA LEU A 91 16.33 -19.77 16.69
C LEU A 91 16.51 -18.48 15.85
N SER A 92 17.47 -17.63 16.20
CA SER A 92 17.85 -16.45 15.40
C SER A 92 18.17 -16.85 13.96
N LEU A 93 18.94 -17.92 13.77
CA LEU A 93 19.34 -18.41 12.45
C LEU A 93 18.14 -18.92 11.66
N VAL A 94 17.22 -19.68 12.29
CA VAL A 94 16.00 -20.16 11.64
C VAL A 94 15.15 -18.99 11.15
N PHE A 95 14.88 -17.99 12.00
CA PHE A 95 14.11 -16.81 11.58
C PHE A 95 14.78 -16.04 10.44
N LEU A 96 16.11 -15.88 10.50
CA LEU A 96 16.87 -15.22 9.44
C LEU A 96 16.77 -15.98 8.11
N LEU A 97 16.99 -17.30 8.14
CA LEU A 97 16.94 -18.13 6.94
C LEU A 97 15.53 -18.13 6.33
N VAL A 98 14.49 -18.36 7.13
CA VAL A 98 13.09 -18.34 6.65
C VAL A 98 12.73 -16.96 6.10
N GLY A 99 13.12 -15.88 6.79
CA GLY A 99 12.87 -14.51 6.35
C GLY A 99 13.54 -14.18 5.02
N ILE A 100 14.83 -14.53 4.86
CA ILE A 100 15.57 -14.33 3.60
C ILE A 100 14.98 -15.20 2.48
N SER A 101 14.68 -16.47 2.75
CA SER A 101 14.07 -17.36 1.75
C SER A 101 12.73 -16.83 1.27
N TYR A 102 11.86 -16.35 2.17
CA TYR A 102 10.61 -15.70 1.81
C TYR A 102 10.86 -14.47 0.92
N TYR A 103 11.80 -13.62 1.31
CA TYR A 103 12.16 -12.40 0.56
C TYR A 103 12.59 -12.72 -0.87
N LEU A 104 13.49 -13.70 -1.03
CA LEU A 104 13.98 -14.15 -2.33
C LEU A 104 12.87 -14.77 -3.19
N ILE A 105 12.00 -15.59 -2.60
CA ILE A 105 10.88 -16.20 -3.32
C ILE A 105 9.90 -15.13 -3.82
N ILE A 106 9.53 -14.16 -2.98
CA ILE A 106 8.62 -13.09 -3.37
C ILE A 106 9.22 -12.21 -4.47
N ILE A 107 10.49 -11.80 -4.32
CA ILE A 107 11.21 -11.04 -5.36
C ILE A 107 11.29 -11.84 -6.65
N PHE A 108 11.56 -13.14 -6.58
CA PHE A 108 11.64 -13.99 -7.75
C PHE A 108 10.29 -14.12 -8.46
N ILE A 109 9.22 -14.42 -7.73
CA ILE A 109 7.87 -14.53 -8.30
C ILE A 109 7.45 -13.22 -8.95
N TYR A 110 7.60 -12.08 -8.26
CA TYR A 110 7.21 -10.78 -8.81
C TYR A 110 8.11 -10.34 -9.96
N GLY A 111 9.40 -10.65 -9.92
CA GLY A 111 10.35 -10.36 -11.00
C GLY A 111 10.07 -11.17 -12.26
N MET A 112 9.66 -12.44 -12.12
CA MET A 112 9.27 -13.31 -13.23
C MET A 112 7.93 -12.90 -13.85
N LEU A 113 6.98 -12.48 -13.02
CA LEU A 113 5.65 -12.12 -13.48
C LEU A 113 5.61 -10.71 -14.10
N GLN A 114 6.38 -9.74 -13.59
CA GLN A 114 6.35 -8.33 -14.05
C GLN A 114 4.94 -7.68 -14.01
N ILE A 115 4.00 -8.31 -13.31
CA ILE A 115 2.56 -7.99 -13.31
C ILE A 115 2.25 -6.72 -12.48
N THR A 116 3.04 -6.45 -11.44
CA THR A 116 2.83 -5.29 -10.55
C THR A 116 4.09 -4.89 -9.81
N ALA A 117 4.23 -3.60 -9.53
CA ALA A 117 5.22 -3.08 -8.59
C ALA A 117 5.05 -3.71 -7.19
N LEU A 118 6.17 -4.01 -6.55
CA LEU A 118 6.21 -4.74 -5.29
C LEU A 118 5.91 -3.79 -4.12
N GLY A 119 4.82 -4.04 -3.40
CA GLY A 119 4.44 -3.25 -2.24
C GLY A 119 5.14 -3.70 -0.95
N TYR A 120 5.12 -2.84 0.07
CA TYR A 120 5.69 -3.15 1.39
C TYR A 120 4.90 -4.23 2.13
N ARG A 121 3.64 -4.48 1.75
CA ARG A 121 2.80 -5.48 2.44
C ARG A 121 3.23 -6.90 2.11
N GLU A 122 3.73 -7.07 0.90
CA GLU A 122 4.19 -8.34 0.35
C GLU A 122 5.51 -8.77 0.98
N LEU A 123 6.40 -7.82 1.31
CA LEU A 123 7.71 -8.08 1.94
C LEU A 123 7.66 -8.13 3.47
N ALA A 124 6.66 -7.48 4.09
CA ALA A 124 6.56 -7.35 5.54
C ALA A 124 6.73 -8.66 6.33
N PRO A 125 6.17 -9.83 5.90
CA PRO A 125 6.40 -11.08 6.62
C PRO A 125 7.87 -11.48 6.68
N GLY A 126 8.61 -11.34 5.57
CA GLY A 126 10.05 -11.63 5.53
C GLY A 126 10.84 -10.66 6.39
N THR A 127 10.55 -9.36 6.26
CA THR A 127 11.23 -8.31 7.02
C THR A 127 11.01 -8.43 8.52
N LEU A 128 9.79 -8.81 8.94
CA LEU A 128 9.50 -9.06 10.35
C LEU A 128 10.35 -10.21 10.92
N LEU A 129 10.50 -11.31 10.19
CA LEU A 129 11.32 -12.44 10.63
C LEU A 129 12.80 -12.08 10.72
N ILE A 130 13.32 -11.34 9.74
CA ILE A 130 14.70 -10.82 9.76
C ILE A 130 14.89 -9.87 10.96
N PHE A 131 13.91 -9.02 11.25
CA PHE A 131 13.97 -8.09 12.37
C PHE A 131 13.93 -8.80 13.72
N ILE A 132 13.09 -9.83 13.88
CA ILE A 132 13.07 -10.69 15.07
C ILE A 132 14.41 -11.40 15.25
N ALA A 133 14.98 -11.95 14.17
CA ALA A 133 16.30 -12.57 14.21
C ALA A 133 17.39 -11.58 14.66
N LEU A 134 17.35 -10.35 14.17
CA LEU A 134 18.30 -9.31 14.55
C LEU A 134 18.15 -8.91 16.03
N ILE A 135 16.92 -8.70 16.52
CA ILE A 135 16.66 -8.38 17.93
C ILE A 135 17.17 -9.51 18.82
N ASN A 136 16.84 -10.76 18.49
CA ASN A 136 17.26 -11.92 19.28
C ASN A 136 18.78 -12.09 19.24
N TYR A 137 19.42 -11.86 18.09
CA TYR A 137 20.87 -11.86 17.99
C TYR A 137 21.50 -10.77 18.88
N ILE A 138 20.98 -9.55 18.87
CA ILE A 138 21.46 -8.46 19.72
C ILE A 138 21.25 -8.78 21.21
N GLU A 139 20.10 -9.36 21.58
CA GLU A 139 19.79 -9.77 22.95
C GLU A 139 20.84 -10.74 23.50
N ILE A 140 21.21 -11.77 22.73
CA ILE A 140 22.18 -12.79 23.14
C ILE A 140 23.59 -12.20 23.21
N ARG A 141 23.92 -11.29 22.28
CA ARG A 141 25.27 -10.75 22.10
C ARG A 141 25.60 -9.58 23.03
N THR A 142 24.60 -8.94 23.63
CA THR A 142 24.80 -7.70 24.40
C THR A 142 24.50 -7.88 25.87
N HIS A 143 25.17 -7.09 26.71
CA HIS A 143 24.89 -7.08 28.14
C HIS A 143 23.44 -6.65 28.43
N LYS A 144 22.80 -7.24 29.44
CA LYS A 144 21.39 -7.01 29.82
C LYS A 144 21.01 -5.53 29.94
N ASN A 145 21.91 -4.70 30.46
CA ASN A 145 21.69 -3.26 30.59
C ASN A 145 21.62 -2.56 29.22
N VAL A 146 22.51 -2.89 28.29
CA VAL A 146 22.52 -2.35 26.93
C VAL A 146 21.29 -2.80 26.18
N PHE A 147 20.94 -4.09 26.25
CA PHE A 147 19.72 -4.60 25.65
C PHE A 147 18.47 -3.93 26.23
N THR A 148 18.44 -3.63 27.54
CA THR A 148 17.33 -2.90 28.16
C THR A 148 17.18 -1.50 27.58
N VAL A 149 18.28 -0.78 27.34
CA VAL A 149 18.26 0.55 26.70
C VAL A 149 17.80 0.43 25.24
N PHE A 150 18.34 -0.53 24.48
CA PHE A 150 17.95 -0.80 23.11
C PHE A 150 16.46 -1.14 22.99
N ARG A 151 15.95 -2.03 23.84
CA ARG A 151 14.54 -2.42 23.92
C ARG A 151 13.64 -1.21 24.22
N ARG A 152 14.04 -0.34 25.16
CA ARG A 152 13.30 0.90 25.46
C ARG A 152 13.27 1.83 24.24
N ALA A 153 14.39 1.98 23.54
CA ALA A 153 14.46 2.78 22.32
C ALA A 153 13.53 2.22 21.21
N LEU A 154 13.57 0.90 20.97
CA LEU A 154 12.68 0.25 20.01
C LEU A 154 11.20 0.45 20.35
N ILE A 155 10.79 0.20 21.60
CA ILE A 155 9.41 0.40 22.02
C ILE A 155 8.99 1.86 21.86
N SER A 156 9.86 2.81 22.22
CA SER A 156 9.59 4.25 22.07
C SER A 156 9.41 4.64 20.60
N LEU A 157 10.29 4.14 19.71
CA LEU A 157 10.17 4.36 18.27
C LEU A 157 8.89 3.74 17.70
N SER A 158 8.51 2.53 18.14
CA SER A 158 7.25 1.89 17.73
C SER A 158 6.02 2.68 18.16
N VAL A 159 5.99 3.20 19.39
CA VAL A 159 4.89 4.03 19.89
C VAL A 159 4.81 5.34 19.12
N LEU A 160 5.95 6.02 18.91
CA LEU A 160 6.01 7.25 18.12
C LEU A 160 5.57 7.03 16.67
N SER A 161 6.05 5.95 16.04
CA SER A 161 5.63 5.52 14.71
C SER A 161 4.12 5.29 14.63
N TRP A 162 3.57 4.55 15.59
CA TRP A 162 2.15 4.27 15.64
C TRP A 162 1.34 5.55 15.80
N LEU A 163 1.72 6.44 16.72
CA LEU A 163 1.04 7.73 16.92
C LEU A 163 1.11 8.62 15.67
N ALA A 164 2.27 8.71 15.03
CA ALA A 164 2.45 9.50 13.81
C ALA A 164 1.66 8.92 12.62
N THR A 165 1.57 7.58 12.52
CA THR A 165 1.03 6.92 11.33
C THR A 165 -0.45 6.55 11.44
N VAL A 166 -0.95 6.27 12.65
CA VAL A 166 -2.33 5.83 12.86
C VAL A 166 -3.21 7.03 13.21
N PRO A 167 -3.25 7.56 14.45
CA PRO A 167 -4.20 8.61 14.79
C PRO A 167 -3.93 9.92 14.04
N VAL A 168 -2.69 10.38 13.95
CA VAL A 168 -2.36 11.68 13.32
C VAL A 168 -2.68 11.68 11.83
N LYS A 169 -2.14 10.73 11.05
CA LYS A 169 -2.45 10.64 9.61
C LYS A 169 -3.91 10.36 9.34
N THR A 170 -4.59 9.54 10.16
CA THR A 170 -6.02 9.28 9.98
C THR A 170 -6.83 10.55 10.21
N TYR A 171 -6.52 11.30 11.26
CA TYR A 171 -7.19 12.57 11.56
C TYR A 171 -6.96 13.60 10.44
N ILE A 172 -5.73 13.79 9.99
CA ILE A 172 -5.40 14.71 8.89
C ILE A 172 -6.12 14.31 7.59
N LYS A 173 -6.15 13.00 7.26
CA LYS A 173 -6.71 12.53 6.00
C LYS A 173 -8.23 12.55 5.95
N TYR A 174 -8.89 12.20 7.05
CA TYR A 174 -10.34 12.01 7.08
C TYR A 174 -11.08 13.10 7.87
N GLY A 175 -10.37 14.09 8.43
CA GLY A 175 -10.99 15.20 9.17
C GLY A 175 -11.83 14.76 10.37
N GLY A 176 -11.62 13.55 10.89
CA GLY A 176 -12.44 12.95 11.95
C GLY A 176 -13.75 12.28 11.49
N ALA A 177 -14.02 12.19 10.18
CA ALA A 177 -15.17 11.43 9.69
C ALA A 177 -15.07 9.95 10.07
N SER A 178 -16.13 9.42 10.68
CA SER A 178 -16.20 8.01 11.04
C SER A 178 -16.42 7.14 9.80
N TYR A 179 -16.08 5.86 9.91
CA TYR A 179 -16.39 4.88 8.87
C TYR A 179 -17.89 4.85 8.58
N HIS A 180 -18.74 4.90 9.61
CA HIS A 180 -20.19 4.92 9.44
C HIS A 180 -20.67 6.17 8.69
N ALA A 181 -20.17 7.35 9.04
CA ALA A 181 -20.50 8.57 8.32
C ALA A 181 -20.10 8.48 6.84
N THR A 182 -18.95 7.84 6.55
CA THR A 182 -18.51 7.59 5.16
C THR A 182 -19.46 6.62 4.45
N VAL A 183 -19.88 5.53 5.10
CA VAL A 183 -20.83 4.56 4.54
C VAL A 183 -22.17 5.23 4.22
N ASP A 184 -22.69 6.03 5.13
CA ASP A 184 -23.97 6.73 4.95
C ASP A 184 -23.88 7.75 3.80
N ASP A 185 -22.78 8.50 3.71
CA ASP A 185 -22.54 9.44 2.62
C ASP A 185 -22.45 8.73 1.26
N VAL A 186 -21.68 7.64 1.16
CA VAL A 186 -21.58 6.84 -0.08
C VAL A 186 -22.96 6.27 -0.45
N SER A 187 -23.66 5.65 0.50
CA SER A 187 -24.98 5.04 0.26
C SER A 187 -25.98 6.08 -0.23
N LYS A 188 -26.00 7.26 0.40
CA LYS A 188 -26.87 8.37 0.00
C LYS A 188 -26.49 8.91 -1.38
N LYS A 189 -25.22 9.21 -1.60
CA LYS A 189 -24.72 9.78 -2.86
C LYS A 189 -24.99 8.88 -4.07
N TYR A 190 -24.77 7.57 -3.93
CA TYR A 190 -24.94 6.61 -5.03
C TYR A 190 -26.31 5.95 -5.07
N SER A 191 -27.26 6.36 -4.22
CA SER A 191 -28.64 5.83 -4.23
C SER A 191 -29.37 6.07 -5.55
N ILE A 192 -29.03 7.15 -6.25
CA ILE A 192 -29.62 7.50 -7.56
C ILE A 192 -29.09 6.64 -8.72
N VAL A 193 -27.96 5.95 -8.52
CA VAL A 193 -27.34 5.13 -9.57
C VAL A 193 -28.00 3.74 -9.58
N PRO A 194 -28.66 3.34 -10.68
CA PRO A 194 -29.31 2.04 -10.77
C PRO A 194 -28.31 0.87 -10.64
N PRO A 195 -28.76 -0.29 -10.16
CA PRO A 195 -27.98 -1.52 -10.23
C PRO A 195 -27.53 -1.83 -11.67
N ASN A 196 -26.42 -2.56 -11.81
CA ASN A 196 -25.80 -2.94 -13.08
C ASN A 196 -25.32 -1.75 -13.94
N SER A 197 -25.03 -0.61 -13.32
CA SER A 197 -24.45 0.56 -14.00
C SER A 197 -22.92 0.57 -13.91
N ILE A 198 -22.27 1.32 -14.80
CA ILE A 198 -20.86 1.71 -14.66
C ILE A 198 -20.78 3.10 -14.07
N VAL A 199 -19.91 3.29 -13.09
CA VAL A 199 -19.53 4.59 -12.56
C VAL A 199 -18.09 4.90 -12.95
N VAL A 200 -17.88 6.02 -13.61
CA VAL A 200 -16.56 6.57 -13.97
C VAL A 200 -16.14 7.58 -12.91
N PHE A 201 -14.89 7.48 -12.45
CA PHE A 201 -14.31 8.33 -11.38
C PHE A 201 -15.00 8.28 -10.01
N GLY A 202 -15.91 7.32 -9.77
CA GLY A 202 -16.53 7.12 -8.46
C GLY A 202 -15.53 6.78 -7.36
N ILE A 203 -15.92 7.00 -6.10
CA ILE A 203 -15.06 6.75 -4.94
C ILE A 203 -14.81 5.25 -4.71
N ASN A 204 -13.63 4.89 -4.22
CA ASN A 204 -13.23 3.49 -4.04
C ASN A 204 -14.14 2.70 -3.07
N HIS A 205 -14.76 3.40 -2.12
CA HIS A 205 -15.69 2.78 -1.16
C HIS A 205 -16.93 2.18 -1.82
N LEU A 206 -17.28 2.65 -3.03
CA LEU A 206 -18.40 2.11 -3.81
C LEU A 206 -18.23 0.60 -4.09
N ARG A 207 -16.99 0.16 -4.34
CA ARG A 207 -16.67 -1.22 -4.73
C ARG A 207 -17.21 -2.28 -3.76
N TYR A 208 -17.22 -1.99 -2.47
CA TYR A 208 -17.67 -2.96 -1.47
C TYR A 208 -19.02 -2.58 -0.83
N LEU A 209 -19.52 -1.35 -1.05
CA LEU A 209 -20.83 -0.91 -0.56
C LEU A 209 -21.95 -1.15 -1.58
N ARG A 210 -21.64 -1.11 -2.88
CA ARG A 210 -22.57 -1.37 -4.00
C ARG A 210 -21.90 -2.31 -5.00
N THR A 211 -21.87 -3.60 -4.67
CA THR A 211 -21.28 -4.64 -5.53
C THR A 211 -22.06 -4.87 -6.83
N ASP A 212 -23.25 -4.29 -6.92
CA ASP A 212 -24.10 -4.23 -8.11
C ASP A 212 -23.69 -3.12 -9.10
N ILE A 213 -22.76 -2.22 -8.72
CA ILE A 213 -22.23 -1.17 -9.59
C ILE A 213 -20.77 -1.45 -9.94
N GLU A 214 -20.41 -1.28 -11.21
CA GLU A 214 -19.03 -1.39 -11.66
C GLU A 214 -18.28 -0.05 -11.58
N LEU A 215 -17.16 -0.01 -10.88
CA LEU A 215 -16.29 1.17 -10.85
C LEU A 215 -15.19 1.06 -11.92
N ARG A 216 -15.23 1.93 -12.93
CA ARG A 216 -14.26 2.01 -14.03
C ARG A 216 -13.56 3.38 -14.05
N ARG A 217 -12.33 3.41 -14.58
CA ARG A 217 -11.55 4.64 -14.78
C ARG A 217 -10.64 4.47 -16.01
N PRO A 218 -10.34 5.56 -16.74
CA PRO A 218 -9.27 5.58 -17.73
C PRO A 218 -7.93 5.23 -17.09
N TYR A 219 -7.02 4.62 -17.84
CA TYR A 219 -5.65 4.41 -17.36
C TYR A 219 -4.90 5.75 -17.26
N SER A 220 -4.44 6.06 -16.04
CA SER A 220 -3.59 7.21 -15.76
C SER A 220 -2.12 6.78 -15.67
N SER A 221 -1.20 7.58 -16.20
CA SER A 221 0.24 7.39 -16.06
C SER A 221 0.98 8.72 -16.02
N ASN A 222 2.13 8.75 -15.35
CA ASN A 222 3.05 9.88 -15.43
C ASN A 222 3.70 9.99 -16.82
N LYS A 223 3.81 8.87 -17.55
CA LYS A 223 4.33 8.80 -18.92
C LYS A 223 3.19 9.04 -19.92
N PRO A 224 3.21 10.12 -20.73
CA PRO A 224 2.11 10.49 -21.64
C PRO A 224 1.67 9.38 -22.60
N GLU A 225 2.61 8.62 -23.15
CA GLU A 225 2.38 7.55 -24.12
C GLU A 225 1.61 6.35 -23.55
N GLU A 226 1.50 6.27 -22.23
CA GLU A 226 0.84 5.18 -21.52
C GLU A 226 -0.57 5.55 -21.03
N ARG A 227 -1.00 6.78 -21.30
CA ARG A 227 -2.31 7.30 -20.89
C ARG A 227 -3.36 6.85 -21.89
N GLU A 228 -4.52 6.47 -21.37
CA GLU A 228 -5.64 6.05 -22.20
C GLU A 228 -6.47 7.27 -22.64
N SER A 229 -6.71 7.41 -23.95
CA SER A 229 -7.63 8.42 -24.46
C SER A 229 -9.08 8.12 -24.04
N TRP A 230 -9.92 9.15 -24.03
CA TRP A 230 -11.33 9.01 -23.67
C TRP A 230 -12.07 8.03 -24.58
N SER A 231 -11.84 8.10 -25.90
CA SER A 231 -12.45 7.18 -26.87
C SER A 231 -12.08 5.72 -26.57
N ASN A 232 -10.78 5.43 -26.38
CA ASN A 232 -10.29 4.09 -26.12
C ASN A 232 -10.83 3.56 -24.79
N PHE A 233 -10.97 4.42 -23.79
CA PHE A 233 -11.60 4.07 -22.51
C PHE A 233 -13.06 3.68 -22.69
N ILE A 234 -13.85 4.49 -23.40
CA ILE A 234 -15.27 4.20 -23.68
C ILE A 234 -15.41 2.89 -24.46
N ASP A 235 -14.62 2.72 -25.52
CA ASP A 235 -14.60 1.49 -26.31
C ASP A 235 -14.28 0.28 -25.44
N ARG A 236 -13.28 0.37 -24.55
CA ARG A 236 -12.89 -0.72 -23.65
C ARG A 236 -14.00 -1.09 -22.68
N ILE A 237 -14.72 -0.13 -22.11
CA ILE A 237 -15.80 -0.45 -21.16
C ILE A 237 -17.06 -0.94 -21.88
N GLN A 238 -17.29 -0.53 -23.14
CA GLN A 238 -18.42 -0.99 -23.95
C GLN A 238 -18.16 -2.38 -24.56
N GLN A 239 -16.98 -2.65 -25.12
CA GLN A 239 -16.63 -3.94 -25.73
C GLN A 239 -16.60 -5.10 -24.72
N ASN A 240 -16.25 -4.81 -23.46
CA ASN A 240 -16.24 -5.80 -22.39
C ASN A 240 -17.62 -6.00 -21.73
N ASN A 241 -18.64 -5.26 -22.14
CA ASN A 241 -19.99 -5.36 -21.62
C ASN A 241 -20.90 -6.10 -22.59
N THR A 242 -21.42 -7.24 -22.16
CA THR A 242 -22.42 -8.04 -22.89
C THR A 242 -23.85 -7.50 -22.74
N ALA A 243 -24.07 -6.46 -21.93
CA ALA A 243 -25.37 -5.81 -21.71
C ALA A 243 -25.20 -4.29 -21.78
N ASP A 244 -26.19 -3.58 -22.33
CA ASP A 244 -26.26 -2.11 -22.31
C ASP A 244 -26.34 -1.61 -20.86
N LYS A 245 -25.18 -1.27 -20.28
CA LYS A 245 -25.08 -0.67 -18.95
C LYS A 245 -25.10 0.85 -19.09
N ASP A 246 -25.92 1.49 -18.25
CA ASP A 246 -25.86 2.94 -18.05
C ASP A 246 -24.47 3.33 -17.52
N ILE A 247 -23.88 4.37 -18.09
CA ILE A 247 -22.57 4.89 -17.67
C ILE A 247 -22.78 6.26 -17.02
N TYR A 248 -22.38 6.37 -15.76
CA TYR A 248 -22.43 7.60 -14.97
C TYR A 248 -21.03 8.15 -14.74
N LEU A 249 -20.79 9.38 -15.18
CA LEU A 249 -19.59 10.14 -14.87
C LEU A 249 -19.78 10.87 -13.54
N VAL A 250 -18.88 10.63 -12.58
CA VAL A 250 -18.82 11.39 -11.32
C VAL A 250 -17.81 12.51 -11.50
N ILE A 251 -18.26 13.75 -11.32
CA ILE A 251 -17.38 14.91 -11.41
C ILE A 251 -16.54 14.99 -10.12
N PRO A 252 -15.21 14.88 -10.21
CA PRO A 252 -14.37 14.94 -9.02
C PRO A 252 -14.46 16.34 -8.36
N PRO A 253 -14.58 16.40 -7.02
CA PRO A 253 -14.78 17.66 -6.29
C PRO A 253 -13.52 18.54 -6.15
N GLU A 254 -12.33 18.04 -6.50
CA GLU A 254 -11.04 18.72 -6.35
C GLU A 254 -10.21 18.61 -7.65
N LYS A 255 -9.08 19.35 -7.71
CA LYS A 255 -8.11 19.39 -8.83
C LYS A 255 -8.04 18.04 -9.54
N PHE A 256 -8.74 17.95 -10.67
CA PHE A 256 -8.58 16.85 -11.58
C PHE A 256 -7.09 16.78 -11.93
N TYR A 257 -6.45 15.65 -11.68
CA TYR A 257 -5.02 15.46 -11.98
C TYR A 257 -4.86 15.31 -13.51
N SER A 258 -5.20 16.37 -14.27
CA SER A 258 -5.10 16.48 -15.73
C SER A 258 -3.76 15.96 -16.22
N ASP A 259 -2.72 16.22 -15.45
CA ASP A 259 -1.33 15.92 -15.80
C ASP A 259 -1.01 14.42 -15.76
N THR A 260 -1.91 13.58 -15.24
CA THR A 260 -1.76 12.11 -15.20
C THR A 260 -2.72 11.39 -16.14
N PHE A 261 -3.68 12.11 -16.71
CA PHE A 261 -4.65 11.60 -17.68
C PHE A 261 -4.32 12.11 -19.08
N ASP A 262 -4.86 11.44 -20.09
CA ASP A 262 -4.79 11.95 -21.44
C ASP A 262 -5.61 13.25 -21.55
N SER A 263 -5.16 14.17 -22.41
CA SER A 263 -5.81 15.47 -22.62
C SER A 263 -7.29 15.36 -23.02
N SER A 264 -7.67 14.29 -23.74
CA SER A 264 -9.08 14.04 -24.11
C SER A 264 -9.95 13.69 -22.91
N VAL A 265 -9.42 12.98 -21.92
CA VAL A 265 -10.13 12.66 -20.67
C VAL A 265 -10.33 13.94 -19.84
N ALA A 266 -9.28 14.76 -19.73
CA ALA A 266 -9.37 16.04 -19.02
C ALA A 266 -10.43 16.95 -19.67
N SER A 267 -10.39 17.07 -20.99
CA SER A 267 -11.34 17.88 -21.77
C SER A 267 -12.78 17.40 -21.54
N GLU A 268 -13.01 16.09 -21.49
CA GLU A 268 -14.36 15.56 -21.26
C GLU A 268 -14.87 15.86 -19.85
N VAL A 269 -14.04 15.67 -18.83
CA VAL A 269 -14.42 16.00 -17.45
C VAL A 269 -14.66 17.51 -17.30
N GLU A 270 -13.84 18.33 -17.97
CA GLU A 270 -13.93 19.79 -17.94
C GLU A 270 -15.23 20.36 -18.52
N LYS A 271 -15.78 19.74 -19.59
CA LYS A 271 -17.09 20.12 -20.16
C LYS A 271 -18.21 20.14 -19.12
N HIS A 272 -18.04 19.38 -18.06
CA HIS A 272 -19.08 19.08 -17.10
C HIS A 272 -18.85 19.73 -15.72
N LEU A 273 -17.73 20.41 -15.51
CA LEU A 273 -17.31 20.98 -14.21
C LEU A 273 -18.28 22.00 -13.57
N GLN A 274 -19.35 22.40 -14.25
CA GLN A 274 -20.34 23.35 -13.72
C GLN A 274 -21.16 22.80 -12.54
N GLU A 275 -21.18 21.47 -12.33
CA GLU A 275 -21.89 20.82 -11.21
C GLU A 275 -20.98 19.83 -10.43
N PRO A 276 -19.99 20.33 -9.65
CA PRO A 276 -19.04 19.47 -8.95
C PRO A 276 -19.75 18.49 -7.99
N GLY A 277 -19.36 17.22 -8.05
CA GLY A 277 -19.95 16.15 -7.25
C GLY A 277 -21.25 15.55 -7.81
N GLY A 278 -21.78 16.09 -8.92
CA GLY A 278 -22.92 15.56 -9.65
C GLY A 278 -22.61 14.27 -10.43
N PHE A 279 -23.69 13.66 -10.94
CA PHE A 279 -23.65 12.49 -11.81
C PHE A 279 -24.16 12.88 -13.19
N ILE A 280 -23.41 12.51 -14.23
CA ILE A 280 -23.84 12.71 -15.62
C ILE A 280 -23.99 11.36 -16.27
N LYS A 281 -25.19 11.07 -16.76
CA LYS A 281 -25.44 9.89 -17.57
C LYS A 281 -24.91 10.13 -18.99
N LEU A 282 -23.98 9.31 -19.45
CA LEU A 282 -23.29 9.46 -20.74
C LEU A 282 -24.01 8.74 -21.89
N ASN A 283 -24.84 7.75 -21.59
CA ASN A 283 -25.60 6.92 -22.52
C ASN A 283 -26.90 6.46 -21.87
#